data_AF-A0A4Q3YRQ4-F1
#
_entry.id   AF-A0A4Q3YRQ4-F1
#
_cell.length_a   1.000
_cell.length_b   1.000
_cell.length_c   1.000
_cell.angle_alpha   90.00
_cell.angle_beta   90.00
_cell.angle_gamma   90.00
#
_symmetry.space_group_name_H-M   'P 1'
#
loop_
_entity.id
_entity.type
_entity.pdbx_description
1 polymer ?
#
loop_
_entity_poly.entity_id
_entity_poly.type
_entity_poly.pdbx_seq_one_letter_code
_entity_poly.pdbx_strand_id
1 'polypeptide(L)'
;MAEEFDPKAWRSAGGTKASIRARRDMVPAVVERVTGLSRSEVHEILGEPDEVLGEDDIWYVTRDVMFSEHRVLLIEYDETGAVARARDVSTETWR
;
A
#
# COMPACT_ATOMS: atom_id res chain seq x y z
N MET A 1 -18.69 -11.86 -0.65
CA MET A 1 -18.45 -10.82 -1.67
C MET A 1 -17.23 -10.07 -1.19
N ALA A 2 -16.12 -10.10 -1.92
CA ALA A 2 -14.99 -9.23 -1.57
C ALA A 2 -15.50 -7.79 -1.68
N GLU A 3 -15.39 -7.01 -0.61
CA GLU A 3 -15.70 -5.59 -0.66
C GLU A 3 -14.86 -4.98 -1.79
N GLU A 4 -15.53 -4.34 -2.75
CA GLU A 4 -14.88 -3.67 -3.86
C GLU A 4 -13.97 -2.58 -3.28
N PHE A 5 -12.69 -2.61 -3.65
CA PHE A 5 -11.73 -1.60 -3.20
C PHE A 5 -12.21 -0.20 -3.60
N ASP A 6 -12.28 0.74 -2.65
CA ASP A 6 -12.64 2.14 -2.89
C ASP A 6 -11.38 3.03 -2.96
N PRO A 7 -10.93 3.44 -4.17
CA PRO A 7 -9.75 4.29 -4.34
C PRO A 7 -9.89 5.67 -3.69
N LYS A 8 -11.13 6.19 -3.59
CA LYS A 8 -11.38 7.49 -2.98
C LYS A 8 -11.22 7.38 -1.47
N ALA A 9 -11.78 6.35 -0.85
CA ALA A 9 -11.60 6.08 0.58
C ALA A 9 -10.12 5.87 0.92
N TRP A 10 -9.38 5.11 0.09
CA TRP A 10 -7.93 4.92 0.27
C TRP A 10 -7.13 6.21 0.27
N ARG A 11 -7.36 7.09 -0.71
CA ARG A 11 -6.65 8.37 -0.83
C ARG A 11 -7.03 9.33 0.31
N SER A 12 -8.31 9.41 0.66
CA SER A 12 -8.76 10.19 1.83
C SER A 12 -8.19 9.67 3.15
N ALA A 13 -7.81 8.40 3.19
CA ALA A 13 -7.14 7.77 4.31
C ALA A 13 -5.59 7.94 4.29
N GLY A 14 -5.03 8.84 3.48
CA GLY A 14 -3.62 9.23 3.59
C GLY A 14 -3.34 10.13 4.79
N GLY A 15 -2.20 9.95 5.45
CA GLY A 15 -1.62 10.95 6.35
C GLY A 15 -2.29 11.22 7.72
N THR A 16 -3.31 10.46 8.16
CA THR A 16 -3.88 10.63 9.53
C THR A 16 -3.95 9.33 10.34
N LYS A 17 -3.94 9.43 11.69
CA LYS A 17 -3.97 8.27 12.60
C LYS A 17 -5.23 7.41 12.47
N ALA A 18 -6.40 8.05 12.28
CA ALA A 18 -7.65 7.33 12.05
C ALA A 18 -7.62 6.57 10.71
N SER A 19 -6.78 7.04 9.79
CA SER A 19 -6.70 6.53 8.44
C SER A 19 -5.87 5.27 8.27
N ILE A 20 -4.98 4.97 9.21
CA ILE A 20 -4.13 3.77 9.23
C ILE A 20 -4.98 2.51 9.26
N ARG A 21 -5.94 2.46 10.17
CA ARG A 21 -6.83 1.30 10.33
C ARG A 21 -7.69 1.10 9.08
N ALA A 22 -8.23 2.19 8.53
CA ALA A 22 -9.01 2.15 7.31
C ALA A 22 -8.19 1.63 6.11
N ARG A 23 -6.96 2.13 5.90
CA ARG A 23 -6.07 1.61 4.86
C ARG A 23 -5.73 0.14 5.09
N ARG A 24 -5.44 -0.27 6.33
CA ARG A 24 -5.13 -1.66 6.67
C ARG A 24 -6.26 -2.62 6.28
N ASP A 25 -7.50 -2.26 6.59
CA ASP A 25 -8.66 -3.11 6.26
C ASP A 25 -8.88 -3.22 4.74
N MET A 26 -8.37 -2.26 3.95
CA MET A 26 -8.39 -2.29 2.48
C MET A 26 -7.17 -2.99 1.83
N VAL A 27 -6.08 -3.24 2.56
CA VAL A 27 -4.83 -3.80 2.00
C VAL A 27 -5.05 -5.10 1.20
N PRO A 28 -5.84 -6.09 1.67
CA PRO A 28 -6.05 -7.31 0.89
C PRO A 28 -6.65 -7.04 -0.49
N ALA A 29 -7.65 -6.14 -0.56
CA ALA A 29 -8.28 -5.76 -1.81
C ALA A 29 -7.33 -4.94 -2.70
N VAL A 30 -6.45 -4.12 -2.11
CA VAL A 30 -5.40 -3.42 -2.85
C VAL A 30 -4.42 -4.40 -3.48
N VAL A 31 -3.92 -5.37 -2.72
CA VAL A 31 -2.96 -6.38 -3.21
C VAL A 31 -3.51 -7.11 -4.43
N GLU A 32 -4.75 -7.57 -4.37
CA GLU A 32 -5.42 -8.20 -5.53
C GLU A 32 -5.60 -7.22 -6.69
N ARG A 33 -5.92 -5.95 -6.41
CA ARG A 33 -6.24 -4.95 -7.44
C ARG A 33 -5.03 -4.46 -8.23
N VAL A 34 -3.86 -4.35 -7.58
CA VAL A 34 -2.66 -3.74 -8.17
C VAL A 34 -1.70 -4.74 -8.81
N THR A 35 -1.85 -6.04 -8.52
CA THR A 35 -0.98 -7.08 -9.09
C THR A 35 -1.03 -7.06 -10.63
N GLY A 36 0.14 -6.99 -11.26
CA GLY A 36 0.31 -6.89 -12.72
C GLY A 36 0.08 -5.50 -13.32
N LEU A 37 -0.27 -4.48 -12.54
CA LEU A 37 -0.44 -3.11 -13.04
C LEU A 37 0.91 -2.40 -13.20
N SER A 38 0.96 -1.44 -14.11
CA SER A 38 2.11 -0.53 -14.23
C SER A 38 2.18 0.47 -13.08
N ARG A 39 3.37 1.06 -12.85
CA ARG A 39 3.56 2.16 -11.86
C ARG A 39 2.54 3.29 -12.01
N SER A 40 2.27 3.71 -13.25
CA SER A 40 1.32 4.80 -13.53
C SER A 40 -0.10 4.41 -13.11
N GLU A 41 -0.54 3.18 -13.41
CA GLU A 41 -1.87 2.71 -13.02
C GLU A 41 -2.00 2.55 -11.50
N VAL A 42 -0.95 2.05 -10.83
CA VAL A 42 -0.90 1.99 -9.36
C VAL A 42 -1.04 3.39 -8.78
N HIS A 43 -0.33 4.37 -9.34
CA HIS A 43 -0.41 5.75 -8.91
C HIS A 43 -1.80 6.36 -9.16
N GLU A 44 -2.41 6.07 -10.31
CA GLU A 44 -3.77 6.50 -10.60
C GLU A 44 -4.78 5.92 -9.62
N ILE A 45 -4.57 4.70 -9.09
CA ILE A 45 -5.48 4.04 -8.15
C ILE A 45 -5.22 4.48 -6.71
N LEU A 46 -3.98 4.36 -6.24
CA LEU A 46 -3.61 4.56 -4.84
C LEU A 46 -3.20 6.00 -4.51
N GLY A 47 -2.93 6.81 -5.53
CA GLY A 47 -2.38 8.17 -5.37
C GLY A 47 -0.90 8.17 -5.02
N GLU A 48 -0.42 9.37 -4.66
CA GLU A 48 0.94 9.58 -4.16
C GLU A 48 1.22 8.67 -2.96
N PRO A 49 2.37 7.98 -2.96
CA PRO A 49 2.79 7.21 -1.81
C PRO A 49 3.20 8.08 -0.63
N ASP A 50 3.13 7.52 0.57
CA ASP A 50 3.57 8.22 1.77
C ASP A 50 5.10 8.32 1.81
N GLU A 51 5.80 7.28 1.35
CA GLU A 51 7.26 7.28 1.14
C GLU A 51 7.66 6.41 -0.07
N VAL A 52 8.85 6.66 -0.62
CA VAL A 52 9.44 5.89 -1.72
C VAL A 52 10.84 5.44 -1.29
N LEU A 53 11.13 4.14 -1.33
CA LEU A 53 12.46 3.60 -1.01
C LEU A 53 13.08 3.05 -2.30
N GLY A 54 13.88 3.88 -2.97
CA GLY A 54 14.53 3.50 -4.21
C GLY A 54 13.60 3.53 -5.44
N GLU A 55 14.06 2.98 -6.56
CA GLU A 55 13.34 3.04 -7.82
C GLU A 55 12.21 2.00 -7.92
N ASP A 56 12.20 0.97 -7.06
CA ASP A 56 11.37 -0.23 -7.23
C ASP A 56 10.41 -0.53 -6.08
N ASP A 57 10.47 0.22 -4.96
CA ASP A 57 9.63 -0.02 -3.79
C ASP A 57 8.85 1.22 -3.35
N ILE A 58 7.52 1.13 -3.42
CA ILE A 58 6.60 2.19 -3.01
C ILE A 58 5.94 1.86 -1.67
N TRP A 59 5.94 2.81 -0.74
CA TRP A 59 5.47 2.64 0.63
C TRP A 59 4.21 3.45 0.87
N TYR A 60 3.12 2.77 1.23
CA TYR A 60 1.98 3.40 1.87
C TYR A 60 2.07 3.11 3.37
N VAL A 61 2.69 4.03 4.11
CA VAL A 61 3.01 3.85 5.52
C VAL A 61 1.76 4.02 6.36
N THR A 62 1.43 2.99 7.13
CA THR A 62 0.41 3.08 8.18
C THR A 62 1.10 3.21 9.55
N ARG A 63 1.49 4.44 9.94
CA ARG A 63 2.28 4.70 11.17
C ARG A 63 1.41 4.80 12.42
N ASP A 64 1.14 3.70 13.11
CA ASP A 64 0.43 3.76 14.38
C ASP A 64 1.40 4.13 15.52
N VAL A 65 1.41 5.40 15.94
CA VAL A 65 2.30 5.88 17.01
C VAL A 65 2.01 5.27 18.40
N MET A 66 0.95 4.48 18.57
CA MET A 66 0.69 3.76 19.83
C MET A 66 1.37 2.38 19.87
N PHE A 67 1.80 1.85 18.73
CA PHE A 67 2.48 0.55 18.63
C PHE A 67 3.85 0.74 17.96
N SER A 68 4.92 0.13 18.51
CA SER A 68 6.24 0.17 17.87
C SER A 68 6.30 -0.59 16.53
N GLU A 69 5.21 -1.28 16.16
CA GLU A 69 5.07 -1.96 14.87
C GLU A 69 4.67 -0.96 13.78
N HIS A 70 5.48 -0.84 12.73
CA HIS A 70 5.11 -0.12 11.52
C HIS A 70 4.64 -1.13 10.49
N ARG A 71 3.40 -0.98 10.00
CA ARG A 71 2.87 -1.77 8.89
C ARG A 71 2.83 -0.96 7.61
N VAL A 72 3.18 -1.60 6.51
CA VAL A 72 3.35 -0.96 5.21
C VAL A 72 2.84 -1.90 4.13
N LEU A 73 2.09 -1.35 3.17
CA LEU A 73 1.90 -2.02 1.90
C LEU A 73 3.18 -1.82 1.06
N LEU A 74 3.91 -2.91 0.84
CA LEU A 74 5.06 -2.95 -0.05
C LEU A 74 4.59 -3.40 -1.44
N ILE A 75 4.95 -2.63 -2.47
CA ILE A 75 4.71 -2.96 -3.88
C ILE A 75 6.06 -3.06 -4.58
N GLU A 76 6.37 -4.26 -5.06
CA GLU A 76 7.59 -4.60 -5.80
C GLU A 76 7.25 -4.74 -7.29
N TYR A 77 8.01 -4.05 -8.14
CA TYR A 77 7.85 -4.12 -9.60
C TYR A 77 8.84 -5.10 -10.23
N ASP A 78 8.45 -5.76 -11.32
CA ASP A 78 9.38 -6.53 -12.16
C ASP A 78 10.19 -5.64 -13.12
N GLU A 79 11.08 -6.26 -13.89
CA GLU A 79 11.90 -5.60 -14.92
C GLU A 79 11.10 -4.92 -16.03
N THR A 80 9.81 -5.26 -16.18
CA THR A 80 8.89 -4.63 -17.14
C THR A 80 8.15 -3.43 -16.55
N GLY A 81 8.30 -3.18 -15.25
CA GLY A 81 7.64 -2.10 -14.53
C GLY A 81 6.20 -2.43 -14.08
N ALA A 82 5.82 -3.71 -14.11
CA ALA A 82 4.54 -4.20 -13.61
C ALA A 82 4.66 -4.70 -12.17
N VAL A 83 3.59 -4.62 -11.38
CA VAL A 83 3.60 -5.12 -10.00
C VAL A 83 3.77 -6.65 -10.00
N ALA A 84 4.94 -7.10 -9.58
CA ALA A 84 5.25 -8.51 -9.41
C ALA A 84 4.72 -9.05 -8.07
N ARG A 85 4.77 -8.21 -7.03
CA ARG A 85 4.34 -8.57 -5.69
C ARG A 85 3.81 -7.37 -4.93
N ALA A 86 2.69 -7.55 -4.24
CA ALA A 86 2.18 -6.60 -3.26
C ALA A 86 1.91 -7.35 -1.94
N ARG A 87 2.35 -6.79 -0.82
CA ARG A 87 2.20 -7.44 0.50
C ARG A 87 2.13 -6.45 1.65
N ASP A 88 1.34 -6.81 2.66
CA ASP A 88 1.41 -6.21 3.99
C ASP A 88 2.70 -6.69 4.67
N VAL A 89 3.59 -5.76 5.02
CA VAL A 89 4.79 -6.02 5.81
C VAL A 89 4.72 -5.23 7.10
N SER A 90 5.16 -5.84 8.19
CA SER A 90 5.36 -5.16 9.46
C SER A 90 6.84 -5.10 9.83
N THR A 91 7.27 -4.09 10.61
CA THR A 91 8.65 -4.00 11.13
C THR A 91 9.07 -5.19 11.98
N GLU A 92 8.12 -6.00 12.47
CA GLU A 92 8.42 -7.26 13.15
C GLU A 92 8.69 -8.40 12.16
N THR A 93 8.05 -8.35 10.99
CA THR A 93 8.15 -9.35 9.91
C THR A 93 9.15 -8.99 8.82
N TRP A 94 9.88 -7.88 8.96
CA TRP A 94 10.89 -7.41 7.98
C TRP A 94 12.19 -8.25 8.01
N ARG A 95 12.17 -9.43 8.63
CA ARG A 95 13.29 -10.37 8.67
C ARG A 95 13.24 -11.38 7.53
#